data_AF-A0A2E6H480-F1
#
_entry.id   AF-A0A2E6H480-F1
#
_cell.length_a   1.000
_cell.length_b   1.000
_cell.length_c   1.000
_cell.angle_alpha   90.00
_cell.angle_beta   90.00
_cell.angle_gamma   90.00
#
_symmetry.space_group_name_H-M   'P 1'
#
loop_
_entity.id
_entity.type
_entity.pdbx_description
1 polymer ?
#
loop_
_entity_poly.entity_id
_entity_poly.type
_entity_poly.pdbx_seq_one_letter_code
_entity_poly.pdbx_strand_id
1 'polypeptide(L)'
;MSEYIYRFRSIEKIIEFQELEKQEIYFSDPKDLNDPLEGFRDIYWQGDQTLWKNLFKNYLLCLQDLYLMIRIGGEDHLVTDESIHVFSTFDRLPTPIYQDKIKSIFDDFFSNEKIITLIEGISQRDSIRRTELIFYLESIHLYCLQLIKNHDDTVESKGEFDTEMDNLLGKNPLFNMDFFNLLKKAKEEHNKLENLEDVIFEVIQHTASQTKLISSLNNLEKMENNKKFYLFDFPSKYVKQLEKLMFWPWYTACFSKNPKDPSMWGYYANGHKGICLKFKSTEKNKIKGINLNTVTGYGGNKNETRKHYGERFFELHDINYNSKVKPIGFFRSIGRLPYPDLINQWYSNENKELSPLVQDIIQGQDSWREAYWKRFYNDIPLKMKEWSHEEETRLVHTSILNDTVEEKDRLLKYNFNDLDGIIFGLNTSDEDKIRIINIVHDKCMEYDSLDFNFYQANYDVKTSQITISPLSLIKFTK
;
A
#
# COMPACT_ATOMS: atom_id res chain seq x y z
N MET A 1 -10.48 30.37 15.72
CA MET A 1 -9.64 31.21 14.83
C MET A 1 -9.26 30.33 13.65
N SER A 2 -9.47 30.77 12.41
CA SER A 2 -9.09 30.01 11.23
C SER A 2 -7.56 29.98 11.12
N GLU A 3 -6.97 28.78 11.08
CA GLU A 3 -5.55 28.60 10.72
C GLU A 3 -5.43 28.35 9.21
N TYR A 4 -4.31 28.71 8.60
CA TYR A 4 -4.09 28.54 7.16
C TYR A 4 -3.18 27.36 6.86
N ILE A 5 -3.45 26.67 5.76
CA ILE A 5 -2.59 25.63 5.19
C ILE A 5 -2.22 25.99 3.76
N TYR A 6 -1.05 25.54 3.32
CA TYR A 6 -0.41 26.02 2.10
C TYR A 6 -0.12 24.88 1.15
N ARG A 7 -0.52 25.01 -0.12
CA ARG A 7 -0.32 23.99 -1.15
C ARG A 7 0.49 24.57 -2.31
N PHE A 8 1.73 24.14 -2.42
CA PHE A 8 2.66 24.56 -3.48
C PHE A 8 2.33 23.89 -4.80
N ARG A 9 2.42 24.66 -5.90
CA ARG A 9 2.07 24.23 -7.24
C ARG A 9 2.97 24.85 -8.29
N SER A 10 3.39 24.05 -9.27
CA SER A 10 3.92 24.58 -10.53
C SER A 10 2.78 25.19 -11.35
N ILE A 11 3.10 26.21 -12.15
CA ILE A 11 2.12 26.82 -13.08
C ILE A 11 1.57 25.77 -14.04
N GLU A 12 2.43 24.90 -14.57
CA GLU A 12 2.05 23.83 -15.48
C GLU A 12 0.91 22.98 -14.92
N LYS A 13 1.02 22.53 -13.65
CA LYS A 13 -0.04 21.73 -13.01
C LYS A 13 -1.35 22.50 -12.87
N ILE A 14 -1.29 23.78 -12.51
CA ILE A 14 -2.49 24.62 -12.39
C ILE A 14 -3.21 24.71 -13.74
N ILE A 15 -2.45 24.94 -14.81
CA ILE A 15 -2.97 25.22 -16.14
C ILE A 15 -3.41 23.95 -16.88
N GLU A 16 -2.58 22.91 -16.91
CA GLU A 16 -2.83 21.69 -17.67
C GLU A 16 -4.02 20.92 -17.08
N PHE A 17 -4.08 20.80 -15.75
CA PHE A 17 -5.17 20.11 -15.07
C PHE A 17 -6.36 21.01 -14.77
N GLN A 18 -6.21 22.33 -14.96
CA GLN A 18 -7.21 23.35 -14.63
C GLN A 18 -7.62 23.29 -13.15
N GLU A 19 -6.64 23.13 -12.25
CA GLU A 19 -6.83 22.87 -10.81
C GLU A 19 -7.64 24.00 -10.13
N LEU A 20 -7.41 25.26 -10.54
CA LEU A 20 -8.13 26.43 -10.02
C LEU A 20 -9.53 26.56 -10.63
N GLU A 21 -9.66 26.40 -11.95
CA GLU A 21 -10.91 26.53 -12.68
C GLU A 21 -11.93 25.45 -12.26
N LYS A 22 -11.45 24.23 -12.00
CA LYS A 22 -12.29 23.11 -11.55
C LYS A 22 -12.45 23.05 -10.03
N GLN A 23 -11.63 23.80 -9.29
CA GLN A 23 -11.57 23.82 -7.82
C GLN A 23 -11.25 22.43 -7.25
N GLU A 24 -10.30 21.72 -7.85
CA GLU A 24 -10.02 20.33 -7.53
C GLU A 24 -8.73 20.20 -6.71
N ILE A 25 -8.71 19.24 -5.79
CA ILE A 25 -7.54 18.81 -5.04
C ILE A 25 -7.38 17.33 -5.34
N TYR A 26 -6.29 16.99 -6.04
CA TYR A 26 -5.90 15.60 -6.28
C TYR A 26 -5.33 14.96 -5.01
N PHE A 27 -5.79 13.75 -4.72
CA PHE A 27 -5.27 12.87 -3.68
C PHE A 27 -4.40 11.77 -4.31
N SER A 28 -3.09 11.86 -4.08
CA SER A 28 -2.08 10.96 -4.63
C SER A 28 -2.09 9.59 -3.96
N ASP A 29 -1.70 8.55 -4.71
CA ASP A 29 -1.41 7.24 -4.16
C ASP A 29 -0.08 7.29 -3.38
N PRO A 30 0.07 6.57 -2.26
CA PRO A 30 1.31 6.54 -1.48
C PRO A 30 2.54 6.17 -2.30
N LYS A 31 2.38 5.34 -3.33
CA LYS A 31 3.48 4.95 -4.23
C LYS A 31 4.05 6.13 -5.06
N ASP A 32 3.30 7.22 -5.18
CA ASP A 32 3.66 8.42 -5.94
C ASP A 32 4.28 9.50 -5.04
N LEU A 33 4.42 9.24 -3.73
CA LEU A 33 5.02 10.15 -2.76
C LEU A 33 6.56 10.04 -2.77
N ASN A 34 7.22 11.08 -2.26
CA ASN A 34 8.66 11.25 -2.42
C ASN A 34 9.49 10.57 -1.34
N ASP A 35 8.93 10.31 -0.16
CA ASP A 35 9.63 9.62 0.92
C ASP A 35 9.35 8.10 0.88
N PRO A 36 10.40 7.25 0.79
CA PRO A 36 10.25 5.78 0.80
C PRO A 36 9.57 5.19 2.04
N LEU A 37 9.54 5.92 3.16
CA LEU A 37 8.83 5.52 4.37
C LEU A 37 7.31 5.58 4.20
N GLU A 38 6.83 6.36 3.24
CA GLU A 38 5.41 6.60 3.05
C GLU A 38 4.73 5.39 2.42
N GLY A 39 3.78 4.82 3.16
CA GLY A 39 3.17 3.54 2.78
C GLY A 39 4.03 2.32 3.13
N PHE A 40 5.25 2.50 3.64
CA PHE A 40 6.04 1.39 4.19
C PHE A 40 5.39 0.87 5.47
N ARG A 41 5.35 -0.46 5.59
CA ARG A 41 4.90 -1.15 6.80
C ARG A 41 5.94 -2.19 7.18
N ASP A 42 6.42 -2.10 8.42
CA ASP A 42 7.20 -3.19 9.01
C ASP A 42 6.23 -4.30 9.41
N ILE A 43 6.19 -5.38 8.63
CA ILE A 43 5.25 -6.48 8.82
C ILE A 43 6.01 -7.71 9.34
N TYR A 44 5.42 -8.36 10.32
CA TYR A 44 5.87 -9.67 10.78
C TYR A 44 4.73 -10.68 10.76
N TRP A 45 5.07 -11.96 10.65
CA TRP A 45 4.15 -13.08 10.72
C TRP A 45 4.42 -13.88 11.99
N GLN A 46 3.38 -14.09 12.78
CA GLN A 46 3.41 -14.93 13.96
C GLN A 46 2.14 -15.79 13.94
N GLY A 47 2.32 -17.08 13.69
CA GLY A 47 1.23 -18.01 13.49
C GLY A 47 1.46 -19.32 14.23
N ASP A 48 0.37 -19.99 14.57
CA ASP A 48 0.38 -21.40 14.94
C ASP A 48 0.19 -22.25 13.67
N GLN A 49 0.13 -23.57 13.85
CA GLN A 49 -0.03 -24.48 12.71
C GLN A 49 -1.29 -24.18 11.88
N THR A 50 -2.38 -23.74 12.52
CA THR A 50 -3.64 -23.41 11.83
C THR A 50 -3.44 -22.20 10.91
N LEU A 51 -2.90 -21.11 11.44
CA LEU A 51 -2.65 -19.89 10.67
C LEU A 51 -1.66 -20.11 9.52
N TRP A 52 -0.60 -20.90 9.76
CA TRP A 52 0.39 -21.24 8.73
C TRP A 52 -0.18 -22.13 7.64
N LYS A 53 -0.93 -23.19 8.00
CA LYS A 53 -1.64 -24.02 7.01
C LYS A 53 -2.54 -23.18 6.12
N ASN A 54 -3.26 -22.22 6.70
CA ASN A 54 -4.16 -21.34 5.95
C ASN A 54 -3.42 -20.37 5.02
N LEU A 55 -2.24 -19.86 5.42
CA LEU A 55 -1.37 -19.10 4.53
C LEU A 55 -0.88 -19.93 3.34
N PHE A 56 -0.48 -21.19 3.57
CA PHE A 56 -0.08 -22.09 2.48
C PHE A 56 -1.24 -22.49 1.58
N LYS A 57 -2.47 -22.66 2.12
CA LYS A 57 -3.68 -22.85 1.32
C LYS A 57 -3.93 -21.64 0.40
N ASN A 58 -3.81 -20.41 0.90
CA ASN A 58 -3.94 -19.20 0.09
C ASN A 58 -2.83 -19.10 -0.98
N TYR A 59 -1.60 -19.48 -0.65
CA TYR A 59 -0.47 -19.53 -1.58
C TYR A 59 -0.75 -20.48 -2.76
N LEU A 60 -1.15 -21.72 -2.47
CA LEU A 60 -1.48 -22.74 -3.46
C LEU A 60 -2.67 -22.32 -4.33
N LEU A 61 -3.70 -21.71 -3.74
CA LEU A 61 -4.84 -21.15 -4.49
C LEU A 61 -4.39 -20.09 -5.49
N CYS A 62 -3.60 -19.11 -5.04
CA CYS A 62 -3.10 -18.05 -5.91
C CYS A 62 -2.19 -18.60 -7.01
N LEU A 63 -1.37 -19.61 -6.69
CA LEU A 63 -0.45 -20.21 -7.63
C LEU A 63 -1.17 -21.04 -8.69
N GLN A 64 -2.18 -21.83 -8.30
CA GLN A 64 -3.02 -22.58 -9.23
C GLN A 64 -3.74 -21.64 -10.20
N ASP A 65 -4.32 -20.56 -9.68
CA ASP A 65 -5.06 -19.60 -10.48
C ASP A 65 -4.14 -18.91 -11.51
N LEU A 66 -2.96 -18.47 -11.07
CA LEU A 66 -1.94 -17.94 -11.96
C LEU A 66 -1.49 -18.96 -13.02
N TYR A 67 -1.28 -20.21 -12.61
CA TYR A 67 -0.88 -21.29 -13.53
C TYR A 67 -1.93 -21.50 -14.62
N LEU A 68 -3.22 -21.52 -14.27
CA LEU A 68 -4.32 -21.63 -15.23
C LEU A 68 -4.37 -20.42 -16.17
N MET A 69 -4.21 -19.19 -15.65
CA MET A 69 -4.16 -17.98 -16.49
C MET A 69 -3.06 -18.07 -17.55
N ILE A 70 -1.87 -18.56 -17.18
CA ILE A 70 -0.74 -18.70 -18.10
C ILE A 70 -1.00 -19.83 -19.13
N ARG A 71 -1.56 -20.97 -18.71
CA ARG A 71 -1.88 -22.09 -19.60
C ARG A 71 -2.95 -21.71 -20.64
N ILE A 72 -3.88 -20.84 -20.28
CA ILE A 72 -4.96 -20.38 -21.17
C ILE A 72 -4.48 -19.21 -22.05
N GLY A 73 -3.83 -18.22 -21.46
CA GLY A 73 -3.48 -16.96 -22.12
C GLY A 73 -2.16 -16.98 -22.88
N GLY A 74 -1.26 -17.92 -22.58
CA GLY A 74 0.09 -17.98 -23.17
C GLY A 74 0.91 -16.72 -22.87
N GLU A 75 1.88 -16.39 -23.74
CA GLU A 75 2.67 -15.15 -23.64
C GLU A 75 1.97 -13.92 -24.24
N ASP A 76 0.83 -14.11 -24.91
CA ASP A 76 0.01 -13.00 -25.43
C ASP A 76 -0.69 -12.22 -24.29
N HIS A 77 -0.80 -12.84 -23.11
CA HIS A 77 -1.40 -12.25 -21.91
C HIS A 77 -0.38 -12.27 -20.77
N LEU A 78 0.37 -11.19 -20.62
CA LEU A 78 1.40 -11.08 -19.59
C LEU A 78 0.77 -11.00 -18.19
N VAL A 79 1.24 -11.87 -17.29
CA VAL A 79 0.86 -11.80 -15.87
C VAL A 79 1.64 -10.73 -15.14
N THR A 80 1.01 -10.11 -14.15
CA THR A 80 1.61 -9.05 -13.34
C THR A 80 1.40 -9.32 -11.84
N ASP A 81 1.91 -8.43 -10.99
CA ASP A 81 1.66 -8.45 -9.55
C ASP A 81 0.14 -8.49 -9.24
N GLU A 82 -0.69 -7.87 -10.08
CA GLU A 82 -2.15 -7.82 -9.96
C GLU A 82 -2.84 -9.15 -10.28
N SER A 83 -2.18 -10.05 -11.03
CA SER A 83 -2.70 -11.39 -11.35
C SER A 83 -2.66 -12.35 -10.15
N ILE A 84 -2.10 -11.94 -9.01
CA ILE A 84 -2.07 -12.76 -7.79
C ILE A 84 -3.29 -12.42 -6.92
N HIS A 85 -4.33 -13.23 -7.01
CA HIS A 85 -5.62 -12.98 -6.36
C HIS A 85 -5.65 -13.46 -4.89
N VAL A 86 -4.97 -12.73 -3.99
CA VAL A 86 -4.90 -13.06 -2.54
C VAL A 86 -6.25 -13.06 -1.82
N PHE A 87 -7.27 -12.42 -2.39
CA PHE A 87 -8.66 -12.41 -1.86
C PHE A 87 -9.46 -13.66 -2.25
N SER A 88 -8.92 -14.53 -3.11
CA SER A 88 -9.60 -15.75 -3.54
C SER A 88 -9.89 -16.67 -2.35
N THR A 89 -11.12 -17.19 -2.28
CA THR A 89 -11.54 -18.09 -1.21
C THR A 89 -12.00 -19.43 -1.77
N PHE A 90 -11.63 -20.51 -1.08
CA PHE A 90 -11.95 -21.88 -1.48
C PHE A 90 -13.47 -22.10 -1.65
N ASP A 91 -14.27 -21.60 -0.70
CA ASP A 91 -15.73 -21.75 -0.69
C ASP A 91 -16.42 -21.01 -1.84
N ARG A 92 -15.74 -20.06 -2.49
CA ARG A 92 -16.26 -19.27 -3.63
C ARG A 92 -15.71 -19.68 -4.98
N LEU A 93 -14.94 -20.77 -5.04
CA LEU A 93 -14.47 -21.29 -6.31
C LEU A 93 -15.67 -21.67 -7.22
N PRO A 94 -15.58 -21.40 -8.53
CA PRO A 94 -16.73 -21.38 -9.44
C PRO A 94 -17.43 -22.73 -9.64
N THR A 95 -16.73 -23.86 -9.45
CA THR A 95 -17.30 -25.20 -9.70
C THR A 95 -16.88 -26.22 -8.64
N PRO A 96 -17.73 -27.21 -8.32
CA PRO A 96 -17.38 -28.32 -7.42
C PRO A 96 -16.16 -29.10 -7.90
N ILE A 97 -16.04 -29.33 -9.22
CA ILE A 97 -14.88 -30.02 -9.82
C ILE A 97 -13.58 -29.27 -9.50
N TYR A 98 -13.60 -27.93 -9.60
CA TYR A 98 -12.43 -27.14 -9.26
C TYR A 98 -12.14 -27.13 -7.76
N GLN A 99 -13.17 -27.12 -6.91
CA GLN A 99 -13.01 -27.28 -5.46
C GLN A 99 -12.37 -28.62 -5.09
N ASP A 100 -12.86 -29.72 -5.66
CA ASP A 100 -12.33 -31.06 -5.41
C ASP A 100 -10.86 -31.15 -5.82
N LYS A 101 -10.51 -30.58 -6.97
CA LYS A 101 -9.12 -30.53 -7.46
C LYS A 101 -8.20 -29.74 -6.53
N ILE A 102 -8.61 -28.54 -6.12
CA ILE A 102 -7.84 -27.74 -5.17
C ILE A 102 -7.68 -28.48 -3.83
N LYS A 103 -8.74 -29.16 -3.38
CA LYS A 103 -8.70 -29.96 -2.17
C LYS A 103 -7.67 -31.09 -2.28
N SER A 104 -7.63 -31.80 -3.41
CA SER A 104 -6.60 -32.83 -3.63
C SER A 104 -5.18 -32.25 -3.63
N ILE A 105 -4.96 -31.05 -4.18
CA ILE A 105 -3.66 -30.36 -4.10
C ILE A 105 -3.31 -30.05 -2.64
N PHE A 106 -4.28 -29.60 -1.82
CA PHE A 106 -4.05 -29.36 -0.40
C PHE A 106 -3.71 -30.64 0.35
N ASP A 107 -4.49 -31.71 0.14
CA ASP A 107 -4.32 -32.99 0.82
C ASP A 107 -2.93 -33.56 0.52
N ASP A 108 -2.50 -33.54 -0.75
CA ASP A 108 -1.16 -33.99 -1.15
C ASP A 108 -0.05 -33.14 -0.52
N PHE A 109 -0.18 -31.80 -0.57
CA PHE A 109 0.80 -30.88 0.01
C PHE A 109 0.97 -31.08 1.52
N PHE A 110 -0.14 -31.23 2.27
CA PHE A 110 -0.10 -31.38 3.73
C PHE A 110 0.16 -32.83 4.19
N SER A 111 0.13 -33.81 3.29
CA SER A 111 0.54 -35.19 3.58
C SER A 111 2.06 -35.38 3.63
N ASN A 112 2.83 -34.45 3.06
CA ASN A 112 4.29 -34.54 3.00
C ASN A 112 4.93 -34.22 4.38
N GLU A 113 5.69 -35.17 4.92
CA GLU A 113 6.35 -35.05 6.23
C GLU A 113 7.29 -33.83 6.35
N LYS A 114 7.94 -33.44 5.24
CA LYS A 114 8.82 -32.27 5.20
C LYS A 114 8.05 -30.96 5.34
N ILE A 115 6.88 -30.88 4.71
CA ILE A 115 5.98 -29.73 4.85
C ILE A 115 5.41 -29.66 6.27
N ILE A 116 5.03 -30.80 6.86
CA ILE A 116 4.60 -30.86 8.27
C ILE A 116 5.72 -30.34 9.19
N THR A 117 6.95 -30.82 9.01
CA THR A 117 8.13 -30.38 9.76
C THR A 117 8.38 -28.87 9.61
N LEU A 118 8.25 -28.34 8.39
CA LEU A 118 8.37 -26.90 8.13
C LEU A 118 7.31 -26.11 8.91
N ILE A 119 6.04 -26.52 8.84
CA ILE A 119 4.93 -25.86 9.55
C ILE A 119 5.14 -25.89 11.06
N GLU A 120 5.58 -27.03 11.61
CA GLU A 120 5.91 -27.15 13.03
C GLU A 120 7.05 -26.23 13.44
N GLY A 121 8.12 -26.17 12.63
CA GLY A 121 9.27 -25.31 12.88
C GLY A 121 8.94 -23.82 12.86
N ILE A 122 8.23 -23.35 11.82
CA ILE A 122 7.84 -21.94 11.71
C ILE A 122 6.80 -21.54 12.77
N SER A 123 5.99 -22.47 13.27
CA SER A 123 5.04 -22.23 14.37
C SER A 123 5.73 -21.95 15.71
N GLN A 124 7.01 -22.32 15.85
CA GLN A 124 7.81 -22.05 17.06
C GLN A 124 8.53 -20.69 17.00
N ARG A 125 8.43 -19.97 15.88
CA ARG A 125 9.07 -18.67 15.69
C ARG A 125 8.21 -17.56 16.30
N ASP A 126 8.84 -16.66 17.05
CA ASP A 126 8.13 -15.52 17.67
C ASP A 126 7.68 -14.48 16.63
N SER A 127 8.49 -14.27 15.59
CA SER A 127 8.27 -13.25 14.56
C SER A 127 9.07 -13.63 13.32
N ILE A 128 8.38 -13.91 12.21
CA ILE A 128 8.97 -14.12 10.90
C ILE A 128 8.90 -12.81 10.12
N ARG A 129 10.03 -12.34 9.60
CA ARG A 129 10.11 -11.14 8.74
C ARG A 129 9.87 -11.47 7.27
N ARG A 130 9.70 -10.43 6.46
CA ARG A 130 9.43 -10.55 5.02
C ARG A 130 10.46 -11.42 4.29
N THR A 131 11.75 -11.17 4.50
CA THR A 131 12.85 -11.91 3.86
C THR A 131 12.86 -13.38 4.25
N GLU A 132 12.59 -13.68 5.52
CA GLU A 132 12.46 -15.04 6.05
C GLU A 132 11.24 -15.77 5.44
N LEU A 133 10.07 -15.11 5.37
CA LEU A 133 8.88 -15.70 4.73
C LEU A 133 9.10 -16.00 3.25
N ILE A 134 9.73 -15.06 2.51
CA ILE A 134 10.08 -15.28 1.10
C ILE A 134 10.98 -16.49 0.97
N PHE A 135 12.01 -16.61 1.82
CA PHE A 135 12.91 -17.77 1.81
C PHE A 135 12.17 -19.10 2.00
N TYR A 136 11.22 -19.18 2.94
CA TYR A 136 10.42 -20.40 3.14
C TYR A 136 9.56 -20.72 1.91
N LEU A 137 8.89 -19.72 1.34
CA LEU A 137 8.05 -19.91 0.15
C LEU A 137 8.88 -20.31 -1.07
N GLU A 138 10.03 -19.66 -1.31
CA GLU A 138 10.96 -20.01 -2.39
C GLU A 138 11.47 -21.46 -2.25
N SER A 139 11.71 -21.90 -1.01
CA SER A 139 12.21 -23.26 -0.73
C SER A 139 11.20 -24.37 -1.04
N ILE A 140 9.89 -24.08 -0.99
CA ILE A 140 8.83 -25.03 -1.35
C ILE A 140 8.23 -24.78 -2.73
N HIS A 141 8.60 -23.67 -3.39
CA HIS A 141 7.86 -23.18 -4.56
C HIS A 141 7.84 -24.17 -5.74
N LEU A 142 8.99 -24.77 -6.05
CA LEU A 142 9.09 -25.75 -7.13
C LEU A 142 8.26 -27.02 -6.83
N TYR A 143 8.21 -27.42 -5.56
CA TYR A 143 7.35 -28.52 -5.12
C TYR A 143 5.87 -28.18 -5.29
N CYS A 144 5.44 -26.98 -4.89
CA CYS A 144 4.06 -26.51 -5.11
C CYS A 144 3.68 -26.52 -6.61
N LEU A 145 4.57 -26.03 -7.47
CA LEU A 145 4.35 -26.04 -8.93
C LEU A 145 4.23 -27.44 -9.49
N GLN A 146 5.02 -28.39 -8.98
CA GLN A 146 4.95 -29.77 -9.41
C GLN A 146 3.65 -30.43 -8.99
N LEU A 147 3.21 -30.23 -7.75
CA LEU A 147 1.90 -30.72 -7.29
C LEU A 147 0.79 -30.22 -8.20
N ILE A 148 0.77 -28.92 -8.49
CA ILE A 148 -0.18 -28.30 -9.41
C ILE A 148 -0.13 -28.95 -10.80
N LYS A 149 1.06 -29.11 -11.39
CA LYS A 149 1.22 -29.78 -12.69
C LYS A 149 0.73 -31.23 -12.67
N ASN A 150 1.00 -31.98 -11.61
CA ASN A 150 0.57 -33.38 -11.50
C ASN A 150 -0.96 -33.52 -11.42
N HIS A 151 -1.65 -32.51 -10.89
CA HIS A 151 -3.12 -32.45 -10.87
C HIS A 151 -3.72 -31.91 -12.19
N ASP A 152 -2.92 -31.22 -13.01
CA ASP A 152 -3.38 -30.56 -14.25
C ASP A 152 -3.02 -31.32 -15.54
N ASP A 153 -1.88 -32.00 -15.57
CA ASP A 153 -1.34 -32.69 -16.75
C ASP A 153 -1.66 -34.20 -16.74
N THR A 154 -1.77 -34.80 -17.93
CA THR A 154 -2.09 -36.23 -18.11
C THR A 154 -1.00 -37.16 -17.55
N VAL A 155 -1.41 -38.37 -17.15
CA VAL A 155 -0.66 -39.37 -16.35
C VAL A 155 0.76 -39.71 -16.83
N GLU A 156 1.11 -39.49 -18.10
CA GLU A 156 2.40 -39.91 -18.69
C GLU A 156 3.64 -39.12 -18.20
N SER A 157 3.49 -37.96 -17.55
CA SER A 157 4.62 -37.18 -16.98
C SER A 157 4.81 -37.33 -15.47
N LYS A 158 3.99 -38.15 -14.79
CA LYS A 158 3.93 -38.20 -13.31
C LYS A 158 5.07 -38.98 -12.65
N GLY A 159 5.69 -39.94 -13.34
CA GLY A 159 6.52 -40.98 -12.70
C GLY A 159 7.98 -40.63 -12.39
N GLU A 160 8.65 -39.80 -13.20
CA GLU A 160 10.10 -39.56 -13.08
C GLU A 160 10.47 -38.30 -12.27
N PHE A 161 9.56 -37.32 -12.16
CA PHE A 161 9.83 -36.04 -11.49
C PHE A 161 9.54 -36.04 -9.98
N ASP A 162 8.62 -36.89 -9.48
CA ASP A 162 8.22 -36.93 -8.05
C ASP A 162 9.37 -37.38 -7.14
N THR A 163 10.20 -38.32 -7.60
CA THR A 163 11.35 -38.82 -6.84
C THR A 163 12.49 -37.81 -6.76
N GLU A 164 12.67 -36.95 -7.77
CA GLU A 164 13.76 -35.97 -7.81
C GLU A 164 13.47 -34.76 -6.91
N MET A 165 12.22 -34.34 -6.81
CA MET A 165 11.81 -33.21 -5.97
C MET A 165 11.73 -33.58 -4.48
N ASP A 166 11.23 -34.76 -4.13
CA ASP A 166 11.33 -35.26 -2.74
C ASP A 166 12.79 -35.39 -2.30
N ASN A 167 13.69 -35.77 -3.22
CA ASN A 167 15.13 -35.76 -2.98
C ASN A 167 15.70 -34.33 -2.80
N LEU A 168 15.19 -33.33 -3.53
CA LEU A 168 15.58 -31.93 -3.38
C LEU A 168 15.13 -31.35 -2.03
N LEU A 169 13.90 -31.62 -1.61
CA LEU A 169 13.41 -31.28 -0.27
C LEU A 169 14.22 -32.02 0.80
N GLY A 170 14.49 -33.32 0.61
CA GLY A 170 15.20 -34.16 1.57
C GLY A 170 16.65 -33.74 1.84
N LYS A 171 17.32 -33.06 0.90
CA LYS A 171 18.68 -32.54 1.07
C LYS A 171 18.72 -31.13 1.68
N ASN A 172 17.60 -30.42 1.71
CA ASN A 172 17.56 -29.05 2.22
C ASN A 172 17.44 -29.07 3.75
N PRO A 173 18.41 -28.48 4.49
CA PRO A 173 18.40 -28.49 5.96
C PRO A 173 17.18 -27.80 6.57
N LEU A 174 16.48 -26.94 5.80
CA LEU A 174 15.23 -26.28 6.22
C LEU A 174 14.17 -27.28 6.70
N PHE A 175 14.10 -28.48 6.12
CA PHE A 175 13.08 -29.47 6.45
C PHE A 175 13.53 -30.44 7.54
N ASN A 176 14.42 -29.97 8.41
CA ASN A 176 14.84 -30.64 9.64
C ASN A 176 14.67 -29.66 10.81
N MET A 177 14.10 -30.14 11.93
CA MET A 177 13.97 -29.37 13.17
C MET A 177 15.29 -28.83 13.71
N ASP A 178 16.43 -29.47 13.40
CA ASP A 178 17.76 -28.97 13.76
C ASP A 178 18.04 -27.57 13.23
N PHE A 179 17.49 -27.19 12.06
CA PHE A 179 17.60 -25.85 11.51
C PHE A 179 16.93 -24.81 12.43
N PHE A 180 15.68 -25.08 12.85
CA PHE A 180 14.93 -24.19 13.73
C PHE A 180 15.54 -24.13 15.14
N ASN A 181 16.06 -25.26 15.63
CA ASN A 181 16.79 -25.32 16.89
C ASN A 181 18.07 -24.47 16.83
N LEU A 182 18.78 -24.48 15.70
CA LEU A 182 19.97 -23.66 15.49
C LEU A 182 19.65 -22.17 15.43
N LEU A 183 18.57 -21.78 14.75
CA LEU A 183 18.09 -20.38 14.76
C LEU A 183 17.76 -19.92 16.18
N LYS A 184 16.98 -20.73 16.91
CA LYS A 184 16.62 -20.44 18.30
C LYS A 184 17.85 -20.29 19.19
N LYS A 185 18.82 -21.20 19.07
CA LYS A 185 20.07 -21.15 19.82
C LYS A 185 20.90 -19.90 19.47
N ALA A 186 21.01 -19.56 18.18
CA ALA A 186 21.70 -18.37 17.74
C ALA A 186 21.08 -17.09 18.33
N LYS A 187 19.74 -17.04 18.42
CA LYS A 187 19.00 -15.95 19.08
C LYS A 187 19.29 -15.86 20.58
N GLU A 188 19.27 -16.99 21.29
CA GLU A 188 19.53 -17.05 22.74
C GLU A 188 20.98 -16.67 23.11
N GLU A 189 21.97 -17.09 22.31
CA GLU A 189 23.40 -16.85 22.57
C GLU A 189 23.83 -15.40 22.26
N HIS A 190 23.15 -14.73 21.32
CA HIS A 190 23.51 -13.39 20.83
C HIS A 190 22.54 -12.27 21.24
N ASN A 191 22.08 -12.26 22.50
CA ASN A 191 21.26 -11.17 23.08
C ASN A 191 21.83 -9.74 22.94
N LYS A 192 23.08 -9.57 22.49
CA LYS A 192 23.70 -8.25 22.25
C LYS A 192 23.60 -7.76 20.81
N LEU A 193 23.32 -8.63 19.84
CA LEU A 193 23.07 -8.27 18.45
C LEU A 193 21.57 -8.37 18.23
N GLU A 194 20.85 -7.27 18.49
CA GLU A 194 19.47 -7.16 18.05
C GLU A 194 19.41 -7.53 16.55
N ASN A 195 18.54 -8.48 16.21
CA ASN A 195 18.18 -8.86 14.83
C ASN A 195 19.20 -9.73 14.04
N LEU A 196 20.02 -10.57 14.69
CA LEU A 196 20.92 -11.50 13.98
C LEU A 196 20.21 -12.37 12.93
N GLU A 197 19.02 -12.88 13.27
CA GLU A 197 18.21 -13.72 12.36
C GLU A 197 17.78 -12.93 11.12
N ASP A 198 17.34 -11.69 11.28
CA ASP A 198 16.94 -10.82 10.18
C ASP A 198 18.12 -10.58 9.22
N VAL A 199 19.32 -10.34 9.76
CA VAL A 199 20.55 -10.17 8.98
C VAL A 199 20.88 -11.43 8.17
N ILE A 200 20.73 -12.63 8.74
CA ILE A 200 20.96 -13.89 8.03
C ILE A 200 20.05 -14.00 6.82
N PHE A 201 18.75 -13.76 7.00
CA PHE A 201 17.78 -13.86 5.91
C PHE A 201 17.93 -12.72 4.88
N GLU A 202 18.34 -11.53 5.30
CA GLU A 202 18.72 -10.44 4.39
C GLU A 202 19.91 -10.82 3.50
N VAL A 203 20.96 -11.42 4.06
CA VAL A 203 22.13 -11.89 3.30
C VAL A 203 21.74 -12.99 2.32
N ILE A 204 20.90 -13.94 2.75
CA ILE A 204 20.38 -15.01 1.88
C ILE A 204 19.60 -14.41 0.71
N GLN A 205 18.65 -13.50 0.99
CA GLN A 205 17.82 -12.86 -0.04
C GLN A 205 18.64 -11.98 -0.99
N HIS A 206 19.61 -11.22 -0.46
CA HIS A 206 20.52 -10.43 -1.29
C HIS A 206 21.34 -11.33 -2.21
N THR A 207 21.88 -12.45 -1.72
CA THR A 207 22.64 -13.42 -2.52
C THR A 207 21.76 -14.07 -3.60
N ALA A 208 20.53 -14.46 -3.24
CA ALA A 208 19.56 -15.02 -4.17
C ALA A 208 19.20 -14.02 -5.29
N SER A 209 18.91 -12.78 -4.93
CA SER A 209 18.59 -11.71 -5.90
C SER A 209 19.75 -11.42 -6.86
N GLN A 210 20.99 -11.39 -6.37
CA GLN A 210 22.18 -11.23 -7.21
C GLN A 210 22.37 -12.43 -8.15
N THR A 211 22.21 -13.66 -7.64
CA THR A 211 22.31 -14.87 -8.45
C THR A 211 21.27 -14.88 -9.57
N LYS A 212 20.03 -14.45 -9.25
CA LYS A 212 18.95 -14.29 -10.22
C LYS A 212 19.26 -13.21 -11.26
N LEU A 213 19.86 -12.10 -10.86
CA LEU A 213 20.30 -11.04 -11.77
C LEU A 213 21.40 -11.54 -12.71
N ILE A 214 22.42 -12.23 -12.18
CA ILE A 214 23.51 -12.82 -12.97
C ILE A 214 22.96 -13.85 -13.96
N SER A 215 22.07 -14.74 -13.50
CA SER A 215 21.40 -15.71 -14.37
C SER A 215 20.57 -15.01 -15.45
N SER A 216 19.84 -13.96 -15.09
CA SER A 216 19.06 -13.17 -16.05
C SER A 216 19.95 -12.51 -17.09
N LEU A 217 21.07 -11.88 -16.69
CA LEU A 217 22.06 -11.26 -17.58
C LEU A 217 22.66 -12.28 -18.56
N ASN A 218 22.96 -13.48 -18.09
CA ASN A 218 23.52 -14.56 -18.90
C ASN A 218 22.49 -15.24 -19.81
N ASN A 219 21.19 -15.09 -19.53
CA ASN A 219 20.08 -15.78 -20.21
C ASN A 219 19.02 -14.82 -20.77
N LEU A 220 19.36 -13.54 -21.01
CA LEU A 220 18.43 -12.45 -21.37
C LEU A 220 17.48 -12.75 -22.54
N GLU A 221 17.78 -13.74 -23.38
CA GLU A 221 17.03 -14.03 -24.61
C GLU A 221 16.24 -15.34 -24.62
N LYS A 222 16.28 -16.18 -23.56
CA LYS A 222 15.79 -17.58 -23.67
C LYS A 222 14.53 -17.94 -22.89
N MET A 223 14.06 -17.09 -21.98
CA MET A 223 12.95 -17.45 -21.10
C MET A 223 11.78 -16.49 -21.27
N GLU A 224 10.62 -17.07 -21.56
CA GLU A 224 9.35 -16.37 -21.69
C GLU A 224 8.97 -15.62 -20.40
N ASN A 225 8.25 -14.49 -20.52
CA ASN A 225 8.04 -13.58 -19.40
C ASN A 225 7.14 -14.20 -18.34
N ASN A 226 6.04 -14.84 -18.72
CA ASN A 226 5.16 -15.49 -17.75
C ASN A 226 5.88 -16.65 -17.10
N LYS A 227 6.68 -17.40 -17.86
CA LYS A 227 7.50 -18.49 -17.34
C LYS A 227 8.49 -18.03 -16.28
N LYS A 228 9.16 -16.89 -16.52
CA LYS A 228 10.02 -16.26 -15.52
C LYS A 228 9.24 -15.84 -14.27
N PHE A 229 8.07 -15.23 -14.47
CA PHE A 229 7.24 -14.72 -13.38
C PHE A 229 6.81 -15.85 -12.44
N TYR A 230 6.14 -16.90 -12.96
CA TYR A 230 5.61 -17.94 -12.10
C TYR A 230 6.69 -18.85 -11.51
N LEU A 231 7.86 -19.02 -12.15
CA LEU A 231 8.94 -19.86 -11.61
C LEU A 231 9.79 -19.14 -10.55
N PHE A 232 10.02 -17.83 -10.69
CA PHE A 232 11.02 -17.13 -9.88
C PHE A 232 10.54 -15.86 -9.19
N ASP A 233 9.52 -15.17 -9.71
CA ASP A 233 9.03 -13.92 -9.12
C ASP A 233 7.90 -14.18 -8.13
N PHE A 234 7.06 -15.19 -8.40
CA PHE A 234 5.83 -15.46 -7.68
C PHE A 234 5.94 -15.44 -6.14
N PRO A 235 6.90 -16.12 -5.47
CA PRO A 235 6.95 -16.12 -4.01
C PRO A 235 7.08 -14.72 -3.41
N SER A 236 8.02 -13.92 -3.95
CA SER A 236 8.26 -12.55 -3.51
C SER A 236 7.07 -11.62 -3.82
N LYS A 237 6.44 -11.79 -4.98
CA LYS A 237 5.26 -11.02 -5.38
C LYS A 237 4.05 -11.39 -4.54
N TYR A 238 3.82 -12.66 -4.25
CA TYR A 238 2.75 -13.11 -3.36
C TYR A 238 2.86 -12.46 -1.98
N VAL A 239 4.06 -12.46 -1.36
CA VAL A 239 4.26 -11.82 -0.05
C VAL A 239 3.95 -10.33 -0.10
N LYS A 240 4.31 -9.63 -1.17
CA LYS A 240 3.92 -8.22 -1.38
C LYS A 240 2.40 -8.06 -1.52
N GLN A 241 1.73 -8.99 -2.19
CA GLN A 241 0.28 -8.94 -2.39
C GLN A 241 -0.52 -9.23 -1.13
N LEU A 242 0.02 -10.02 -0.18
CA LEU A 242 -0.61 -10.26 1.12
C LEU A 242 -0.95 -8.96 1.87
N GLU A 243 -0.15 -7.90 1.70
CA GLU A 243 -0.41 -6.60 2.32
C GLU A 243 -1.76 -6.00 1.94
N LYS A 244 -2.28 -6.36 0.76
CA LYS A 244 -3.61 -5.93 0.31
C LYS A 244 -4.71 -6.47 1.22
N LEU A 245 -4.50 -7.57 1.94
CA LEU A 245 -5.49 -8.12 2.89
C LEU A 245 -5.55 -7.33 4.20
N MET A 246 -4.47 -6.61 4.54
CA MET A 246 -4.34 -5.98 5.84
C MET A 246 -5.17 -4.70 5.93
N PHE A 247 -4.92 -3.74 5.05
CA PHE A 247 -5.52 -2.41 5.15
C PHE A 247 -6.06 -1.90 3.83
N TRP A 248 -7.05 -1.02 3.90
CA TRP A 248 -7.62 -0.32 2.75
C TRP A 248 -6.58 0.58 2.08
N PRO A 249 -6.61 0.70 0.74
CA PRO A 249 -5.86 1.75 0.07
C PRO A 249 -6.27 3.12 0.61
N TRP A 250 -5.29 3.99 0.70
CA TRP A 250 -5.47 5.38 1.08
C TRP A 250 -4.80 6.26 0.05
N TYR A 251 -5.27 7.49 -0.03
CA TYR A 251 -4.79 8.53 -0.91
C TYR A 251 -4.65 9.81 -0.11
N THR A 252 -3.75 10.69 -0.51
CA THR A 252 -3.47 11.88 0.30
C THR A 252 -3.26 13.16 -0.49
N ALA A 253 -3.69 14.26 0.11
CA ALA A 253 -3.38 15.60 -0.33
C ALA A 253 -2.53 16.29 0.74
N CYS A 254 -1.31 16.66 0.35
CA CYS A 254 -0.31 17.27 1.22
C CYS A 254 -0.40 18.80 1.22
N PHE A 255 -0.16 19.38 2.38
CA PHE A 255 -0.08 20.82 2.64
C PHE A 255 1.08 21.11 3.59
N SER A 256 1.58 22.34 3.57
CA SER A 256 2.54 22.84 4.54
C SER A 256 1.88 23.84 5.47
N LYS A 257 2.40 23.96 6.69
CA LYS A 257 2.06 25.05 7.62
C LYS A 257 2.86 26.32 7.35
N ASN A 258 3.96 26.22 6.60
CA ASN A 258 4.90 27.31 6.40
C ASN A 258 5.15 27.59 4.91
N PRO A 259 4.65 28.72 4.38
CA PRO A 259 4.82 29.08 2.97
C PRO A 259 6.21 29.70 2.65
N LYS A 260 7.13 29.77 3.62
CA LYS A 260 8.41 30.48 3.49
C LYS A 260 9.61 29.56 3.30
N ASP A 261 9.41 28.24 3.34
CA ASP A 261 10.52 27.30 3.17
C ASP A 261 11.04 27.32 1.71
N PRO A 262 12.34 27.60 1.47
CA PRO A 262 12.87 27.69 0.12
C PRO A 262 12.92 26.34 -0.61
N SER A 263 13.12 25.23 0.10
CA SER A 263 13.13 23.88 -0.50
C SER A 263 11.75 23.52 -1.05
N MET A 264 10.69 23.90 -0.34
CA MET A 264 9.30 23.73 -0.80
C MET A 264 9.03 24.47 -2.12
N TRP A 265 9.46 25.73 -2.22
CA TRP A 265 9.36 26.49 -3.46
C TRP A 265 10.22 25.92 -4.59
N GLY A 266 11.40 25.38 -4.25
CA GLY A 266 12.30 24.73 -5.19
C GLY A 266 11.67 23.47 -5.80
N TYR A 267 11.22 22.55 -4.95
CA TYR A 267 10.75 21.23 -5.36
C TYR A 267 9.31 21.24 -5.90
N TYR A 268 8.37 21.85 -5.19
CA TYR A 268 6.94 21.77 -5.51
C TYR A 268 6.40 22.93 -6.35
N ALA A 269 7.14 24.03 -6.44
CA ALA A 269 6.76 25.22 -7.22
C ALA A 269 7.76 25.53 -8.35
N ASN A 270 8.33 24.49 -8.96
CA ASN A 270 9.19 24.57 -10.15
C ASN A 270 10.32 25.61 -10.03
N GLY A 271 11.13 25.52 -8.98
CA GLY A 271 12.24 26.46 -8.78
C GLY A 271 11.79 27.90 -8.53
N HIS A 272 10.79 28.10 -7.65
CA HIS A 272 10.20 29.40 -7.32
C HIS A 272 9.42 30.10 -8.44
N LYS A 273 9.13 29.43 -9.55
CA LYS A 273 8.33 29.97 -10.68
C LYS A 273 6.83 29.73 -10.53
N GLY A 274 6.45 28.85 -9.61
CA GLY A 274 5.07 28.46 -9.34
C GLY A 274 4.36 29.36 -8.33
N ILE A 275 3.27 28.84 -7.79
CA ILE A 275 2.44 29.51 -6.79
C ILE A 275 2.28 28.66 -5.53
N CYS A 276 1.75 29.29 -4.48
CA CYS A 276 1.31 28.61 -3.28
C CYS A 276 -0.12 29.03 -2.95
N LEU A 277 -1.03 28.05 -2.92
CA LEU A 277 -2.44 28.22 -2.60
C LEU A 277 -2.61 28.27 -1.09
N LYS A 278 -3.28 29.30 -0.57
CA LYS A 278 -3.50 29.52 0.86
C LYS A 278 -4.95 29.18 1.21
N PHE A 279 -5.17 28.04 1.85
CA PHE A 279 -6.50 27.57 2.25
C PHE A 279 -6.80 27.88 3.70
N LYS A 280 -8.06 28.22 3.99
CA LYS A 280 -8.60 28.30 5.35
C LYS A 280 -8.86 26.89 5.85
N SER A 281 -8.33 26.57 7.02
CA SER A 281 -8.77 25.42 7.79
C SER A 281 -9.91 25.81 8.73
N THR A 282 -10.80 24.86 8.98
CA THR A 282 -11.87 24.96 9.97
C THR A 282 -11.61 23.98 11.11
N GLU A 283 -12.12 24.31 12.30
CA GLU A 283 -12.05 23.42 13.46
C GLU A 283 -13.45 22.89 13.78
N LYS A 284 -13.61 21.56 13.81
CA LYS A 284 -14.82 20.87 14.23
C LYS A 284 -14.45 19.91 15.36
N ASN A 285 -15.11 20.04 16.52
CA ASN A 285 -14.83 19.19 17.70
C ASN A 285 -13.34 19.13 18.11
N LYS A 286 -12.63 20.26 18.07
CA LYS A 286 -11.18 20.39 18.34
C LYS A 286 -10.26 19.71 17.31
N ILE A 287 -10.81 19.27 16.17
CA ILE A 287 -10.07 18.67 15.07
C ILE A 287 -10.04 19.69 13.92
N LYS A 288 -8.85 19.96 13.39
CA LYS A 288 -8.67 20.86 12.24
C LYS A 288 -8.86 20.08 10.94
N GLY A 289 -9.41 20.75 9.93
CA GLY A 289 -9.72 20.12 8.66
C GLY A 289 -10.29 21.08 7.63
N ILE A 290 -10.58 20.57 6.45
CA ILE A 290 -11.28 21.31 5.39
C ILE A 290 -12.50 20.51 4.92
N ASN A 291 -13.51 21.21 4.40
CA ASN A 291 -14.64 20.54 3.77
C ASN A 291 -14.35 20.36 2.28
N LEU A 292 -14.60 19.15 1.78
CA LEU A 292 -14.45 18.83 0.37
C LEU A 292 -15.70 18.12 -0.13
N ASN A 293 -16.09 18.40 -1.36
CA ASN A 293 -17.14 17.69 -2.05
C ASN A 293 -16.58 16.39 -2.64
N THR A 294 -17.19 15.27 -2.24
CA THR A 294 -16.77 13.91 -2.60
C THR A 294 -17.99 13.00 -2.74
N VAL A 295 -17.76 11.74 -3.14
CA VAL A 295 -18.81 10.73 -3.15
C VAL A 295 -19.23 10.42 -1.70
N THR A 296 -20.46 10.74 -1.36
CA THR A 296 -21.06 10.49 -0.03
C THR A 296 -22.04 9.32 -0.03
N GLY A 297 -22.44 8.84 -1.21
CA GLY A 297 -23.32 7.68 -1.33
C GLY A 297 -23.40 7.15 -2.75
N TYR A 298 -23.99 5.97 -2.87
CA TYR A 298 -24.30 5.32 -4.13
C TYR A 298 -25.79 5.03 -4.18
N GLY A 299 -26.43 5.33 -5.30
CA GLY A 299 -27.83 5.02 -5.56
C GLY A 299 -27.95 4.45 -6.96
N GLY A 300 -28.92 3.58 -7.23
CA GLY A 300 -28.98 2.95 -8.54
C GLY A 300 -30.01 1.84 -8.63
N ASN A 301 -30.17 1.34 -9.84
CA ASN A 301 -30.94 0.13 -10.14
C ASN A 301 -29.97 -0.96 -10.67
N LYS A 302 -30.49 -2.15 -11.02
CA LYS A 302 -29.65 -3.28 -11.44
C LYS A 302 -28.68 -3.00 -12.59
N ASN A 303 -28.92 -1.96 -13.40
CA ASN A 303 -28.16 -1.67 -14.61
C ASN A 303 -27.33 -0.38 -14.54
N GLU A 304 -27.53 0.45 -13.52
CA GLU A 304 -26.87 1.76 -13.41
C GLU A 304 -26.57 2.11 -11.95
N THR A 305 -25.29 2.31 -11.65
CA THR A 305 -24.83 2.83 -10.37
C THR A 305 -24.56 4.33 -10.52
N ARG A 306 -25.28 5.16 -9.75
CA ARG A 306 -25.10 6.61 -9.68
C ARG A 306 -24.39 6.99 -8.39
N LYS A 307 -23.40 7.88 -8.52
CA LYS A 307 -22.65 8.46 -7.40
C LYS A 307 -23.38 9.70 -6.91
N HIS A 308 -23.63 9.78 -5.61
CA HIS A 308 -24.11 10.99 -4.95
C HIS A 308 -22.92 11.77 -4.39
N TYR A 309 -22.83 13.04 -4.77
CA TYR A 309 -21.78 13.94 -4.32
C TYR A 309 -22.31 14.84 -3.20
N GLY A 310 -21.49 15.06 -2.18
CA GLY A 310 -21.82 15.95 -1.07
C GLY A 310 -20.59 16.39 -0.31
N GLU A 311 -20.79 17.42 0.52
CA GLU A 311 -19.74 17.97 1.36
C GLU A 311 -19.40 17.02 2.52
N ARG A 312 -18.11 16.76 2.71
CA ARG A 312 -17.57 15.97 3.81
C ARG A 312 -16.40 16.71 4.44
N PHE A 313 -16.31 16.68 5.77
CA PHE A 313 -15.15 17.20 6.51
C PHE A 313 -13.99 16.18 6.46
N PHE A 314 -12.81 16.65 6.06
CA PHE A 314 -11.57 15.90 6.05
C PHE A 314 -10.63 16.47 7.11
N GLU A 315 -10.23 15.61 8.05
CA GLU A 315 -9.26 15.92 9.10
C GLU A 315 -7.86 16.14 8.51
N LEU A 316 -7.15 17.12 9.07
CA LEU A 316 -5.73 17.36 8.84
C LEU A 316 -4.90 16.54 9.83
N HIS A 317 -4.05 15.68 9.29
CA HIS A 317 -3.12 14.85 10.04
C HIS A 317 -1.71 15.43 9.93
N ASP A 318 -1.17 15.87 11.06
CA ASP A 318 0.19 16.39 11.15
C ASP A 318 1.23 15.27 11.05
N ILE A 319 2.27 15.52 10.26
CA ILE A 319 3.34 14.54 10.05
C ILE A 319 4.24 14.42 11.27
N ASN A 320 4.55 13.17 11.59
CA ASN A 320 5.40 12.77 12.69
C ASN A 320 6.77 12.31 12.17
N TYR A 321 7.73 13.23 12.24
CA TYR A 321 9.10 13.06 11.74
C TYR A 321 10.04 12.28 12.66
N ASN A 322 9.61 11.95 13.88
CA ASN A 322 10.47 11.37 14.92
C ASN A 322 10.05 9.97 15.33
N SER A 323 8.96 9.45 14.78
CA SER A 323 8.44 8.14 15.19
C SER A 323 9.08 7.02 14.40
N LYS A 324 9.42 5.95 15.12
CA LYS A 324 9.81 4.69 14.51
C LYS A 324 8.56 3.97 14.01
N VAL A 325 8.65 3.39 12.82
CA VAL A 325 7.63 2.46 12.32
C VAL A 325 7.48 1.32 13.30
N LYS A 326 6.23 1.02 13.68
CA LYS A 326 5.93 -0.07 14.61
C LYS A 326 5.66 -1.34 13.82
N PRO A 327 6.23 -2.50 14.23
CA PRO A 327 5.91 -3.76 13.60
C PRO A 327 4.40 -4.07 13.67
N ILE A 328 3.86 -4.62 12.59
CA ILE A 328 2.46 -5.01 12.45
C ILE A 328 2.38 -6.51 12.19
N GLY A 329 1.65 -7.23 13.05
CA GLY A 329 1.42 -8.66 12.88
C GLY A 329 0.41 -8.90 11.76
N PHE A 330 0.81 -9.61 10.70
CA PHE A 330 0.00 -9.89 9.52
C PHE A 330 -1.34 -10.55 9.89
N PHE A 331 -1.30 -11.73 10.53
CA PHE A 331 -2.50 -12.52 10.85
C PHE A 331 -3.48 -11.77 11.75
N ARG A 332 -3.02 -10.84 12.58
CA ARG A 332 -3.88 -10.06 13.48
C ARG A 332 -4.42 -8.78 12.85
N SER A 333 -4.03 -8.49 11.62
CA SER A 333 -4.35 -7.24 10.92
C SER A 333 -5.08 -7.45 9.60
N ILE A 334 -5.57 -8.66 9.31
CA ILE A 334 -6.40 -8.92 8.11
C ILE A 334 -7.76 -8.22 8.28
N GLY A 335 -7.89 -7.03 7.71
CA GLY A 335 -9.06 -6.14 7.91
C GLY A 335 -9.96 -5.98 6.68
N ARG A 336 -9.59 -6.55 5.54
CA ARG A 336 -10.34 -6.38 4.28
C ARG A 336 -11.19 -7.55 3.84
N LEU A 337 -11.18 -8.65 4.59
CA LEU A 337 -12.06 -9.77 4.33
C LEU A 337 -13.37 -9.63 5.10
N PRO A 338 -14.52 -9.98 4.48
CA PRO A 338 -15.76 -10.21 5.20
C PRO A 338 -15.53 -11.20 6.34
N TYR A 339 -16.20 -10.97 7.47
CA TYR A 339 -16.02 -11.77 8.67
C TYR A 339 -16.13 -13.29 8.47
N PRO A 340 -17.09 -13.82 7.67
CA PRO A 340 -17.14 -15.25 7.38
C PRO A 340 -15.91 -15.77 6.63
N ASP A 341 -15.42 -15.00 5.65
CA ASP A 341 -14.24 -15.38 4.85
C ASP A 341 -12.99 -15.36 5.73
N LEU A 342 -12.84 -14.36 6.59
CA LEU A 342 -11.74 -14.25 7.55
C LEU A 342 -11.66 -15.48 8.46
N ILE A 343 -12.80 -15.90 9.03
CA ILE A 343 -12.85 -17.08 9.90
C ILE A 343 -12.53 -18.34 9.10
N ASN A 344 -13.27 -18.59 8.02
CA ASN A 344 -13.20 -19.86 7.31
C ASN A 344 -11.85 -20.06 6.61
N GLN A 345 -11.27 -18.98 6.08
CA GLN A 345 -10.05 -19.04 5.28
C GLN A 345 -8.79 -18.90 6.12
N TRP A 346 -8.79 -18.04 7.14
CA TRP A 346 -7.55 -17.66 7.83
C TRP A 346 -7.49 -18.13 9.28
N TYR A 347 -8.56 -18.06 10.05
CA TYR A 347 -8.50 -18.22 11.51
C TYR A 347 -8.91 -19.59 12.04
N SER A 348 -9.60 -20.40 11.26
CA SER A 348 -10.07 -21.72 11.68
C SER A 348 -9.33 -22.87 11.01
N ASN A 349 -9.26 -24.00 11.71
CA ASN A 349 -8.80 -25.27 11.13
C ASN A 349 -9.95 -25.99 10.38
N GLU A 350 -9.66 -27.19 9.88
CA GLU A 350 -10.63 -28.02 9.13
C GLU A 350 -11.83 -28.48 9.97
N ASN A 351 -11.67 -28.57 11.29
CA ASN A 351 -12.73 -28.87 12.25
C ASN A 351 -13.52 -27.61 12.65
N LYS A 352 -13.25 -26.46 12.04
CA LYS A 352 -13.83 -25.14 12.35
C LYS A 352 -13.47 -24.61 13.74
N GLU A 353 -12.36 -25.09 14.31
CA GLU A 353 -11.83 -24.59 15.58
C GLU A 353 -10.90 -23.41 15.34
N LEU A 354 -11.08 -22.33 16.12
CA LEU A 354 -10.30 -21.10 16.00
C LEU A 354 -8.89 -21.26 16.55
N SER A 355 -7.91 -20.71 15.84
CA SER A 355 -6.54 -20.53 16.34
C SER A 355 -6.55 -19.74 17.66
N PRO A 356 -5.88 -20.25 18.73
CA PRO A 356 -5.73 -19.53 19.99
C PRO A 356 -5.13 -18.13 19.86
N LEU A 357 -4.31 -17.90 18.81
CA LEU A 357 -3.64 -16.62 18.58
C LEU A 357 -4.55 -15.51 18.07
N VAL A 358 -5.82 -15.79 17.77
CA VAL A 358 -6.80 -14.81 17.23
C VAL A 358 -8.16 -14.90 17.91
N GLN A 359 -8.33 -15.74 18.94
CA GLN A 359 -9.60 -15.88 19.66
C GLN A 359 -10.08 -14.56 20.29
N ASP A 360 -9.16 -13.75 20.79
CA ASP A 360 -9.46 -12.44 21.39
C ASP A 360 -10.02 -11.44 20.37
N ILE A 361 -9.59 -11.52 19.10
CA ILE A 361 -10.13 -10.70 18.00
C ILE A 361 -11.60 -11.03 17.78
N ILE A 362 -11.94 -12.32 17.85
CA ILE A 362 -13.30 -12.82 17.62
C ILE A 362 -14.22 -12.47 18.79
N GLN A 363 -13.71 -12.53 20.02
CA GLN A 363 -14.47 -12.21 21.23
C GLN A 363 -14.63 -10.69 21.44
N GLY A 364 -13.64 -9.89 21.05
CA GLY A 364 -13.58 -8.44 21.23
C GLY A 364 -13.62 -7.65 19.91
N GLN A 365 -14.60 -7.92 19.05
CA GLN A 365 -14.62 -7.35 17.69
C GLN A 365 -14.57 -5.83 17.65
N ASP A 366 -15.33 -5.15 18.51
CA ASP A 366 -15.42 -3.68 18.47
C ASP A 366 -14.11 -3.03 18.95
N SER A 367 -13.51 -3.55 20.02
CA SER A 367 -12.21 -3.06 20.48
C SER A 367 -11.09 -3.35 19.47
N TRP A 368 -11.14 -4.50 18.79
CA TRP A 368 -10.21 -4.79 17.69
C TRP A 368 -10.41 -3.84 16.50
N ARG A 369 -11.66 -3.56 16.10
CA ARG A 369 -11.97 -2.59 15.02
C ARG A 369 -11.47 -1.20 15.34
N GLU A 370 -11.68 -0.72 16.56
CA GLU A 370 -11.16 0.57 17.02
C GLU A 370 -9.63 0.60 16.97
N ALA A 371 -8.97 -0.45 17.48
CA ALA A 371 -7.51 -0.57 17.46
C ALA A 371 -6.95 -0.66 16.02
N TYR A 372 -7.65 -1.35 15.13
CA TYR A 372 -7.32 -1.48 13.72
C TYR A 372 -7.34 -0.12 13.02
N TRP A 373 -8.44 0.64 13.14
CA TRP A 373 -8.53 1.97 12.51
C TRP A 373 -7.57 2.96 13.13
N LYS A 374 -7.35 2.90 14.45
CA LYS A 374 -6.33 3.70 15.11
C LYS A 374 -4.94 3.42 14.55
N ARG A 375 -4.60 2.14 14.30
CA ARG A 375 -3.32 1.78 13.68
C ARG A 375 -3.22 2.31 12.24
N PHE A 376 -4.27 2.07 11.45
CA PHE A 376 -4.35 2.55 10.07
C PHE A 376 -4.03 4.05 9.94
N TYR A 377 -4.67 4.90 10.74
CA TYR A 377 -4.44 6.34 10.70
C TYR A 377 -3.12 6.80 11.36
N ASN A 378 -2.54 6.02 12.27
CA ASN A 378 -1.28 6.39 12.92
C ASN A 378 -0.05 6.15 12.04
N ASP A 379 -0.12 5.21 11.09
CA ASP A 379 1.00 4.85 10.23
C ASP A 379 1.09 5.76 8.98
N ILE A 380 -0.03 6.38 8.58
CA ILE A 380 -0.10 7.30 7.44
C ILE A 380 0.76 8.58 7.61
N PRO A 381 0.75 9.28 8.76
CA PRO A 381 1.49 10.52 8.94
C PRO A 381 2.96 10.29 9.35
N LEU A 382 3.61 9.22 8.90
CA LEU A 382 5.02 8.97 9.16
C LEU A 382 5.87 9.44 7.98
N LYS A 383 6.94 10.17 8.27
CA LYS A 383 7.92 10.65 7.29
C LYS A 383 9.31 10.71 7.93
N MET A 384 10.36 10.52 7.15
CA MET A 384 11.73 10.62 7.60
C MET A 384 12.05 12.05 8.07
N LYS A 385 12.95 12.15 9.05
CA LYS A 385 13.27 13.42 9.73
C LYS A 385 13.83 14.49 8.79
N GLU A 386 14.51 14.06 7.73
CA GLU A 386 15.10 14.89 6.69
C GLU A 386 14.05 15.78 6.01
N TRP A 387 12.78 15.35 5.98
CA TRP A 387 11.64 16.10 5.43
C TRP A 387 10.94 17.02 6.43
N SER A 388 11.42 17.12 7.68
CA SER A 388 10.75 17.94 8.73
C SER A 388 10.63 19.43 8.41
N HIS A 389 11.47 19.94 7.52
CA HIS A 389 11.43 21.31 7.03
C HIS A 389 10.15 21.63 6.22
N GLU A 390 9.45 20.62 5.70
CA GLU A 390 8.21 20.83 4.95
C GLU A 390 7.04 21.27 5.86
N GLU A 391 7.15 21.05 7.18
CA GLU A 391 6.10 21.31 8.17
C GLU A 391 4.73 20.77 7.71
N GLU A 392 4.77 19.55 7.16
CA GLU A 392 3.69 18.95 6.41
C GLU A 392 2.49 18.55 7.30
N THR A 393 1.30 18.72 6.73
CA THR A 393 0.02 18.21 7.23
C THR A 393 -0.80 17.67 6.05
N ARG A 394 -1.59 16.63 6.26
CA ARG A 394 -2.23 15.86 5.19
C ARG A 394 -3.70 15.65 5.39
N LEU A 395 -4.43 15.58 4.29
CA LEU A 395 -5.76 14.99 4.24
C LEU A 395 -5.63 13.54 3.78
N VAL A 396 -6.47 12.67 4.32
CA VAL A 396 -6.51 11.24 3.95
C VAL A 396 -7.87 10.91 3.35
N HIS A 397 -7.85 10.31 2.17
CA HIS A 397 -9.03 9.76 1.51
C HIS A 397 -8.88 8.24 1.37
N THR A 398 -9.89 7.50 1.80
CA THR A 398 -9.92 6.04 1.68
C THR A 398 -11.31 5.60 1.22
N SER A 399 -11.35 4.55 0.41
CA SER A 399 -12.59 3.89 0.02
C SER A 399 -12.93 2.81 1.03
N ILE A 400 -14.15 2.85 1.57
CA ILE A 400 -14.68 1.81 2.46
C ILE A 400 -15.53 0.79 1.68
N LEU A 401 -16.05 1.18 0.50
CA LEU A 401 -17.04 0.40 -0.25
C LEU A 401 -16.45 -0.30 -1.48
N ASN A 402 -15.42 0.29 -2.09
CA ASN A 402 -14.73 -0.24 -3.26
C ASN A 402 -13.28 -0.59 -2.91
N ASP A 403 -12.70 -1.57 -3.60
CA ASP A 403 -11.31 -1.99 -3.39
C ASP A 403 -10.27 -0.90 -3.62
N THR A 404 -10.60 0.09 -4.47
CA THR A 404 -9.78 1.28 -4.74
C THR A 404 -10.69 2.49 -5.00
N VAL A 405 -10.14 3.70 -4.90
CA VAL A 405 -10.79 4.92 -5.42
C VAL A 405 -10.30 5.12 -6.85
N GLU A 406 -11.21 5.24 -7.81
CA GLU A 406 -10.86 5.56 -9.21
C GLU A 406 -10.18 6.93 -9.27
N GLU A 407 -9.21 7.13 -10.17
CA GLU A 407 -8.43 8.37 -10.25
C GLU A 407 -9.31 9.63 -10.35
N LYS A 408 -10.38 9.57 -11.16
CA LYS A 408 -11.37 10.66 -11.29
C LYS A 408 -12.10 11.00 -9.98
N ASP A 409 -12.25 10.05 -9.06
CA ASP A 409 -12.88 10.28 -7.76
C ASP A 409 -11.86 10.72 -6.69
N ARG A 410 -10.56 10.66 -7.00
CA ARG A 410 -9.48 11.23 -6.16
C ARG A 410 -9.31 12.74 -6.38
N LEU A 411 -10.03 13.33 -7.34
CA LEU A 411 -10.16 14.77 -7.54
C LEU A 411 -11.34 15.29 -6.73
N LEU A 412 -11.07 15.75 -5.52
CA LEU A 412 -12.09 16.28 -4.62
C LEU A 412 -12.24 17.79 -4.80
N LYS A 413 -13.47 18.30 -4.78
CA LYS A 413 -13.71 19.73 -4.99
C LYS A 413 -13.74 20.51 -3.69
N TYR A 414 -13.03 21.63 -3.62
CA TYR A 414 -13.11 22.56 -2.49
C TYR A 414 -14.09 23.69 -2.77
N ASN A 415 -14.62 24.34 -1.73
CA ASN A 415 -15.38 25.57 -1.88
C ASN A 415 -14.41 26.72 -2.17
N PHE A 416 -14.63 27.48 -3.25
CA PHE A 416 -13.73 28.59 -3.61
C PHE A 416 -13.51 29.60 -2.47
N ASN A 417 -14.51 29.82 -1.61
CA ASN A 417 -14.38 30.71 -0.45
C ASN A 417 -13.40 30.23 0.63
N ASP A 418 -13.04 28.94 0.62
CA ASP A 418 -12.01 28.35 1.48
C ASP A 418 -10.59 28.63 0.95
N LEU A 419 -10.44 29.01 -0.32
CA LEU A 419 -9.18 29.53 -0.85
C LEU A 419 -9.08 31.02 -0.51
N ASP A 420 -8.28 31.34 0.52
CA ASP A 420 -8.11 32.71 1.03
C ASP A 420 -7.27 33.59 0.12
N GLY A 421 -6.30 32.98 -0.57
CA GLY A 421 -5.39 33.70 -1.42
C GLY A 421 -4.39 32.85 -2.17
N ILE A 422 -3.65 33.51 -3.04
CA ILE A 422 -2.55 32.92 -3.82
C ILE A 422 -1.27 33.72 -3.59
N ILE A 423 -0.19 33.01 -3.30
CA ILE A 423 1.15 33.58 -3.17
C ILE A 423 1.92 33.24 -4.44
N PHE A 424 2.38 34.25 -5.17
CA PHE A 424 3.28 34.08 -6.31
C PHE A 424 4.72 33.85 -5.83
N GLY A 425 5.41 32.87 -6.42
CA GLY A 425 6.82 32.61 -6.17
C GLY A 425 7.71 33.74 -6.68
N LEU A 426 8.96 33.78 -6.19
CA LEU A 426 9.94 34.84 -6.48
C LEU A 426 10.13 35.08 -7.98
N ASN A 427 10.09 34.00 -8.77
CA ASN A 427 10.37 34.00 -10.21
C ASN A 427 9.13 33.70 -11.05
N THR A 428 7.93 33.89 -10.50
CA THR A 428 6.70 33.74 -11.29
C THR A 428 6.65 34.84 -12.34
N SER A 429 6.46 34.47 -13.61
CA SER A 429 6.38 35.43 -14.71
C SER A 429 5.15 36.34 -14.56
N ASP A 430 5.23 37.55 -15.09
CA ASP A 430 4.07 38.45 -15.06
C ASP A 430 2.95 37.94 -15.98
N GLU A 431 3.27 37.24 -17.08
CA GLU A 431 2.26 36.58 -17.90
C GLU A 431 1.47 35.53 -17.10
N ASP A 432 2.16 34.69 -16.34
CA ASP A 432 1.52 33.66 -15.51
C ASP A 432 0.72 34.28 -14.36
N LYS A 433 1.23 35.34 -13.72
CA LYS A 433 0.47 36.09 -12.70
C LYS A 433 -0.84 36.61 -13.28
N ILE A 434 -0.80 37.29 -14.42
CA ILE A 434 -1.99 37.83 -15.10
C ILE A 434 -2.97 36.70 -15.42
N ARG A 435 -2.48 35.58 -15.95
CA ARG A 435 -3.33 34.42 -16.26
C ARG A 435 -4.05 33.87 -15.03
N ILE A 436 -3.33 33.67 -13.93
CA ILE A 436 -3.91 33.20 -12.66
C ILE A 436 -4.90 34.22 -12.10
N ILE A 437 -4.56 35.51 -12.12
CA ILE A 437 -5.46 36.58 -11.66
C ILE A 437 -6.77 36.57 -12.45
N ASN A 438 -6.73 36.35 -13.77
CA ASN A 438 -7.93 36.27 -14.60
C ASN A 438 -8.79 35.05 -14.23
N ILE A 439 -8.18 33.88 -13.99
CA ILE A 439 -8.91 32.68 -13.54
C ILE A 439 -9.63 32.95 -12.21
N VAL A 440 -8.91 33.55 -11.25
CA VAL A 440 -9.48 33.91 -9.95
C VAL A 440 -10.57 34.97 -10.09
N HIS A 441 -10.39 35.96 -10.97
CA HIS A 441 -11.40 36.98 -11.25
C HIS A 441 -12.71 36.33 -11.73
N ASP A 442 -12.64 35.42 -12.68
CA ASP A 442 -13.83 34.72 -13.21
C ASP A 442 -14.53 33.91 -12.11
N LYS A 443 -13.76 33.27 -11.21
CA LYS A 443 -14.30 32.59 -10.03
C LYS A 443 -14.91 33.54 -9.00
N CYS A 444 -14.28 34.69 -8.77
CA CYS A 444 -14.82 35.74 -7.91
C CYS A 444 -16.18 36.24 -8.41
N MET A 445 -16.36 36.38 -9.73
CA MET A 445 -17.64 36.72 -10.34
C MET A 445 -18.67 35.61 -10.22
N GLU A 446 -18.29 34.34 -10.41
CA GLU A 446 -19.17 33.17 -10.25
C GLU A 446 -19.72 33.05 -8.80
N TYR A 447 -18.93 33.43 -7.80
CA TYR A 447 -19.27 33.30 -6.38
C TYR A 447 -19.75 34.61 -5.72
N ASP A 448 -19.98 35.67 -6.50
CA ASP A 448 -20.34 37.01 -6.03
C ASP A 448 -19.39 37.55 -4.92
N SER A 449 -18.11 37.16 -4.98
CA SER A 449 -17.07 37.55 -4.03
C SER A 449 -15.97 38.34 -4.74
N LEU A 450 -16.01 39.68 -4.61
CA LEU A 450 -15.03 40.57 -5.26
C LEU A 450 -13.69 40.70 -4.53
N ASP A 451 -13.56 40.07 -3.36
CA ASP A 451 -12.39 40.22 -2.51
C ASP A 451 -11.59 38.92 -2.49
N PHE A 452 -10.35 38.97 -2.98
CA PHE A 452 -9.42 37.85 -3.00
C PHE A 452 -8.00 38.33 -2.75
N ASN A 453 -7.25 37.62 -1.91
CA ASN A 453 -5.93 38.06 -1.51
C ASN A 453 -4.84 37.51 -2.44
N PHE A 454 -4.06 38.41 -3.03
CA PHE A 454 -2.82 38.07 -3.72
C PHE A 454 -1.60 38.48 -2.90
N TYR A 455 -0.56 37.66 -2.97
CA TYR A 455 0.71 37.90 -2.30
C TYR A 455 1.88 37.61 -3.22
N GLN A 456 3.04 38.17 -2.90
CA GLN A 456 4.32 37.90 -3.55
C GLN A 456 5.32 37.39 -2.52
N ALA A 457 5.96 36.27 -2.82
CA ALA A 457 7.13 35.79 -2.08
C ALA A 457 8.37 36.59 -2.54
N ASN A 458 9.14 37.09 -1.58
CA ASN A 458 10.31 37.93 -1.78
C ASN A 458 11.48 37.41 -0.94
N TYR A 459 12.71 37.53 -1.45
CA TYR A 459 13.91 37.30 -0.63
C TYR A 459 14.24 38.55 0.19
N ASP A 460 14.24 38.43 1.51
CA ASP A 460 14.68 39.51 2.40
C ASP A 460 16.17 39.35 2.71
N VAL A 461 16.98 40.29 2.23
CA VAL A 461 18.43 40.32 2.42
C VAL A 461 18.82 40.42 3.91
N LYS A 462 18.01 41.09 4.73
CA LYS A 462 18.35 41.30 6.16
C LYS A 462 18.18 40.04 6.98
N THR A 463 17.10 39.29 6.74
CA THR A 463 16.80 38.05 7.46
C THR A 463 17.34 36.81 6.74
N SER A 464 17.78 36.95 5.48
CA SER A 464 18.19 35.86 4.59
C SER A 464 17.13 34.77 4.46
N GLN A 465 15.85 35.19 4.42
CA GLN A 465 14.69 34.31 4.39
C GLN A 465 13.67 34.79 3.35
N ILE A 466 12.78 33.88 2.95
CA ILE A 466 11.61 34.26 2.15
C ILE A 466 10.60 34.96 3.05
N THR A 467 10.16 36.13 2.60
CA THR A 467 9.06 36.90 3.19
C THR A 467 7.90 36.95 2.20
N ILE A 468 6.69 37.19 2.71
CA ILE A 468 5.47 37.23 1.90
C ILE A 468 4.84 38.60 2.08
N SER A 469 4.64 39.31 0.98
CA SER A 469 4.10 40.67 0.96
C SER A 469 2.75 40.70 0.22
N PRO A 470 1.73 41.39 0.75
CA PRO A 470 0.44 41.50 0.06
C PRO A 470 0.54 42.37 -1.20
N LEU A 471 -0.20 42.00 -2.23
CA LEU A 471 -0.40 42.77 -3.47
C LEU A 471 -1.72 43.55 -3.39
N SER A 472 -1.85 44.42 -2.39
CA SER A 472 -3.10 45.09 -2.00
C SER A 472 -3.70 46.05 -3.03
N LEU A 473 -2.96 46.38 -4.08
CA LEU A 473 -3.42 47.24 -5.17
C LEU A 473 -4.18 46.46 -6.25
N ILE A 474 -4.07 45.13 -6.28
CA ILE A 474 -4.84 44.28 -7.18
C ILE A 474 -6.23 44.12 -6.57
N LYS A 475 -7.24 44.67 -7.24
CA LYS A 475 -8.64 44.59 -6.81
C LYS A 475 -9.51 44.26 -8.00
N PHE A 476 -10.53 43.44 -7.78
CA PHE A 476 -11.53 43.16 -8.80
C PHE A 476 -12.62 44.24 -8.79
N THR A 477 -12.94 44.74 -9.97
CA THR A 477 -14.06 45.64 -10.21
C THR A 477 -15.18 44.86 -10.88
N LYS A 478 -16.43 45.16 -10.54
CA LYS A 478 -17.59 44.62 -11.23
C LYS A 478 -17.68 45.08 -12.69
#